data_AF-A0A2P8DVX6-F1
#
_entry.id   AF-A0A2P8DVX6-F1
#
_cell.length_a   1.000
_cell.length_b   1.000
_cell.length_c   1.000
_cell.angle_alpha   90.00
_cell.angle_beta   90.00
_cell.angle_gamma   90.00
#
_symmetry.space_group_name_H-M   'P 1'
#
loop_
_entity.id
_entity.type
_entity.pdbx_description
1 polymer ?
#
loop_
_entity_poly.entity_id
_entity_poly.type
_entity_poly.pdbx_seq_one_letter_code
_entity_poly.pdbx_strand_id
1 'polypeptide(L)'
;MTSAGTHPAPVTLAEYVEGVLDDDSARSTASHVDECPTCRQVVDDLRGVPAALRDLPAEMPVPEHVSARLTAAIAAEHARGSQTHAGDDHGTVAWFRRGVPRAVAAAASIAVLGLAGYIAVGGDGGPDEATTAGSGAESLSESAGENAGSGPGPRVAEDGGSPLDGQMQELEASTVTELEQATRGVWENRTEMAPGCGSALADQVGLELVGSVEHGSGVLVVLENPDAAQLEGRLVSTCGSTTAEALAAPVTVPVP
;
A
#
# COMPACT_ATOMS: atom_id res chain seq x y z
N MET A 1 8.91 33.50 12.90
CA MET A 1 9.05 34.52 11.83
C MET A 1 8.95 33.76 10.52
N THR A 2 7.76 33.74 9.89
CA THR A 2 7.52 32.99 8.66
C THR A 2 8.04 33.77 7.44
N SER A 3 8.72 33.08 6.51
CA SER A 3 9.20 33.68 5.27
C SER A 3 8.04 33.94 4.31
N ALA A 4 7.41 35.11 4.41
CA ALA A 4 6.39 35.59 3.48
C ALA A 4 6.98 35.72 2.06
N GLY A 5 6.86 34.65 1.27
CA GLY A 5 7.47 34.52 -0.05
C GLY A 5 7.96 33.10 -0.39
N THR A 6 8.08 32.20 0.58
CA THR A 6 8.36 30.77 0.33
C THR A 6 7.06 29.98 0.30
N HIS A 7 6.71 29.40 -0.83
CA HIS A 7 5.59 28.46 -0.95
C HIS A 7 5.98 27.08 -0.35
N PRO A 8 5.01 26.31 0.18
CA PRO A 8 5.20 24.88 0.48
C PRO A 8 5.67 24.11 -0.76
N ALA A 9 6.34 22.98 -0.54
CA ALA A 9 6.70 22.08 -1.63
C ALA A 9 5.43 21.47 -2.27
N PRO A 10 5.42 21.15 -3.58
CA PRO A 10 4.25 20.56 -4.23
C PRO A 10 3.78 19.25 -3.59
N VAL A 11 4.71 18.44 -3.08
CA VAL A 11 4.41 17.22 -2.32
C VAL A 11 3.61 17.53 -1.04
N THR A 12 3.99 18.56 -0.29
CA THR A 12 3.28 19.01 0.92
C THR A 12 1.87 19.53 0.63
N LEU A 13 1.63 20.09 -0.56
CA LEU A 13 0.28 20.46 -1.00
C LEU A 13 -0.57 19.24 -1.40
N ALA A 14 0.04 18.18 -1.95
CA ALA A 14 -0.62 16.91 -2.19
C ALA A 14 -0.93 16.17 -0.88
N GLU A 15 0.06 16.04 0.02
CA GLU A 15 -0.10 15.45 1.36
C GLU A 15 -1.18 16.17 2.20
N TYR A 16 -1.32 17.48 2.04
CA TYR A 16 -2.39 18.28 2.63
C TYR A 16 -3.78 18.00 2.02
N VAL A 17 -3.87 17.78 0.71
CA VAL A 17 -5.13 17.41 0.01
C VAL A 17 -5.55 15.97 0.32
N GLU A 18 -4.58 15.06 0.49
CA GLU A 18 -4.81 13.66 0.86
C GLU A 18 -5.05 13.47 2.37
N GLY A 19 -4.71 14.47 3.20
CA GLY A 19 -4.93 14.45 4.64
C GLY A 19 -3.94 13.58 5.42
N VAL A 20 -2.71 13.44 4.91
CA VAL A 20 -1.66 12.56 5.49
C VAL A 20 -0.56 13.32 6.25
N LEU A 21 -0.60 14.66 6.25
CA LEU A 21 0.25 15.50 7.11
C LEU A 21 -0.10 15.34 8.60
N ASP A 22 0.90 15.56 9.47
CA ASP A 22 0.67 15.73 10.91
C ASP A 22 -0.12 17.01 11.23
N ASP A 23 -0.72 17.06 12.42
CA ASP A 23 -1.60 18.16 12.86
C ASP A 23 -0.96 19.56 12.78
N ASP A 24 0.36 19.69 12.96
CA ASP A 24 1.06 20.97 12.95
C ASP A 24 1.45 21.38 11.52
N SER A 25 1.95 20.45 10.71
CA SER A 25 2.21 20.65 9.28
C SER A 25 0.92 20.94 8.50
N ALA A 26 -0.18 20.25 8.81
CA ALA A 26 -1.49 20.48 8.21
C ALA A 26 -2.02 21.89 8.55
N ARG A 27 -1.92 22.31 9.82
CA ARG A 27 -2.37 23.64 10.28
C ARG A 27 -1.52 24.77 9.70
N SER A 28 -0.20 24.57 9.60
CA SER A 28 0.73 25.49 8.95
C SER A 28 0.41 25.65 7.46
N THR A 29 0.19 24.53 6.76
CA THR A 29 -0.13 24.52 5.33
C THR A 29 -1.50 25.13 5.04
N ALA A 30 -2.52 24.85 5.86
CA ALA A 30 -3.84 25.48 5.78
C ALA A 30 -3.74 27.01 5.89
N SER A 31 -3.02 27.52 6.90
CA SER A 31 -2.77 28.96 7.08
C SER A 31 -2.12 29.60 5.85
N HIS A 32 -1.18 28.92 5.19
CA HIS A 32 -0.58 29.42 3.94
C HIS A 32 -1.54 29.37 2.75
N VAL A 33 -2.40 28.36 2.63
CA VAL A 33 -3.40 28.22 1.54
C VAL A 33 -4.54 29.22 1.68
N ASP A 34 -4.90 29.59 2.91
CA ASP A 34 -5.88 30.65 3.20
C ASP A 34 -5.32 32.05 2.87
N GLU A 35 -4.02 32.29 3.02
CA GLU A 35 -3.39 33.58 2.65
C GLU A 35 -2.91 33.64 1.18
N CYS A 36 -2.49 32.53 0.58
CA CYS A 36 -1.85 32.50 -0.73
C CYS A 36 -2.78 32.02 -1.87
N PRO A 37 -3.18 32.89 -2.82
CA PRO A 37 -4.06 32.49 -3.91
C PRO A 37 -3.41 31.47 -4.88
N THR A 38 -2.08 31.50 -5.04
CA THR A 38 -1.35 30.53 -5.87
C THR A 38 -1.44 29.12 -5.30
N CYS A 39 -1.18 28.96 -3.99
CA CYS A 39 -1.28 27.65 -3.34
C CYS A 39 -2.73 27.17 -3.27
N ARG A 40 -3.70 28.07 -3.15
CA ARG A 40 -5.13 27.73 -3.22
C ARG A 40 -5.53 27.17 -4.58
N GLN A 41 -5.10 27.81 -5.68
CA GLN A 41 -5.34 27.28 -7.03
C GLN A 41 -4.76 25.87 -7.18
N VAL A 42 -3.50 25.65 -6.76
CA VAL A 42 -2.87 24.31 -6.81
C VAL A 42 -3.62 23.28 -5.97
N VAL A 43 -4.11 23.65 -4.79
CA VAL A 43 -4.92 22.78 -3.92
C VAL A 43 -6.27 22.44 -4.55
N ASP A 44 -6.93 23.39 -5.20
CA ASP A 44 -8.21 23.16 -5.88
C ASP A 44 -8.05 22.38 -7.20
N ASP A 45 -6.94 22.57 -7.93
CA ASP A 45 -6.55 21.75 -9.09
C ASP A 45 -6.31 20.28 -8.66
N LEU A 46 -5.54 20.06 -7.58
CA LEU A 46 -5.27 18.74 -7.00
C LEU A 46 -6.57 18.05 -6.55
N ARG A 47 -7.50 18.77 -5.92
CA ARG A 47 -8.84 18.26 -5.57
C ARG A 47 -9.69 17.89 -6.79
N GLY A 48 -9.40 18.45 -7.97
CA GLY A 48 -10.04 18.11 -9.24
C GLY A 48 -9.56 16.78 -9.84
N VAL A 49 -8.32 16.36 -9.58
CA VAL A 49 -7.72 15.16 -10.19
C VAL A 49 -8.55 13.88 -9.96
N PRO A 50 -9.04 13.57 -8.74
CA PRO A 50 -9.88 12.39 -8.51
C PRO A 50 -11.24 12.41 -9.24
N ALA A 51 -11.72 13.57 -9.69
CA ALA A 51 -12.90 13.64 -10.57
C ALA A 51 -12.51 13.31 -12.02
N ALA A 52 -11.48 13.99 -12.55
CA ALA A 52 -10.98 13.75 -13.91
C ALA A 52 -10.59 12.27 -14.15
N LEU A 53 -10.01 11.60 -13.14
CA LEU A 53 -9.67 10.17 -13.21
C LEU A 53 -10.89 9.23 -13.22
N ARG A 54 -12.06 9.64 -12.70
CA ARG A 54 -13.30 8.84 -12.75
C ARG A 54 -14.05 8.98 -14.08
N ASP A 55 -13.83 10.07 -14.80
CA ASP A 55 -14.44 10.31 -16.11
C ASP A 55 -13.68 9.61 -17.26
N LEU A 56 -12.52 9.02 -16.96
CA LEU A 56 -11.78 8.15 -17.89
C LEU A 56 -12.50 6.80 -18.06
N PRO A 57 -12.50 6.20 -19.27
CA PRO A 57 -13.00 4.85 -19.47
C PRO A 57 -12.15 3.84 -18.69
N ALA A 58 -12.78 2.85 -18.06
CA ALA A 58 -12.07 1.76 -17.39
C ALA A 58 -11.34 0.90 -18.44
N GLU A 59 -10.03 1.08 -18.57
CA GLU A 59 -9.23 0.45 -19.65
C GLU A 59 -9.12 -1.07 -19.54
N MET A 60 -9.33 -1.64 -18.35
CA MET A 60 -9.36 -3.09 -18.12
C MET A 60 -10.60 -3.52 -17.33
N PRO A 61 -11.30 -4.60 -17.73
CA PRO A 61 -12.35 -5.19 -16.92
C PRO A 61 -11.76 -5.91 -15.70
N VAL A 62 -12.44 -5.85 -14.56
CA VAL A 62 -12.05 -6.60 -13.36
C VAL A 62 -12.16 -8.12 -13.64
N PRO A 63 -11.11 -8.92 -13.40
CA PRO A 63 -11.14 -10.36 -13.68
C PRO A 63 -12.29 -11.06 -12.94
N GLU A 64 -13.01 -11.95 -13.62
CA GLU A 64 -14.23 -12.58 -13.11
C GLU A 64 -14.02 -13.25 -11.75
N HIS A 65 -12.90 -13.95 -11.57
CA HIS A 65 -12.56 -14.64 -10.32
C HIS A 65 -12.41 -13.69 -9.12
N VAL A 66 -11.98 -12.44 -9.34
CA VAL A 66 -11.91 -11.41 -8.28
C VAL A 66 -13.32 -10.95 -7.91
N SER A 67 -14.13 -10.62 -8.92
CA SER A 67 -15.54 -10.22 -8.74
C SER A 67 -16.37 -11.30 -8.05
N ALA A 68 -16.17 -12.57 -8.41
CA ALA A 68 -16.80 -13.72 -7.77
C ALA A 68 -16.37 -13.88 -6.30
N ARG A 69 -15.07 -13.80 -6.00
CA ARG A 69 -14.55 -13.85 -4.61
C ARG A 69 -15.10 -12.72 -3.75
N LEU A 70 -15.14 -11.49 -4.27
CA LEU A 70 -15.70 -10.32 -3.57
C LEU A 70 -17.20 -10.50 -3.29
N THR A 71 -17.96 -10.95 -4.29
CA THR A 71 -19.42 -11.18 -4.16
C THR A 71 -19.72 -12.27 -3.12
N ALA A 72 -18.95 -13.36 -3.13
CA ALA A 72 -19.06 -14.44 -2.14
C ALA A 72 -18.71 -13.99 -0.72
N ALA A 73 -17.67 -13.16 -0.56
CA ALA A 73 -17.29 -12.59 0.74
C ALA A 73 -18.38 -11.65 1.29
N ILE A 74 -18.92 -10.75 0.46
CA ILE A 74 -20.01 -9.84 0.84
C ILE A 74 -21.27 -10.63 1.25
N ALA A 75 -21.64 -11.67 0.49
CA ALA A 75 -22.75 -12.54 0.83
C ALA A 75 -22.53 -13.28 2.18
N ALA A 76 -21.30 -13.72 2.46
CA ALA A 76 -20.95 -14.34 3.73
C ALA A 76 -21.05 -13.36 4.92
N GLU A 77 -20.62 -12.11 4.76
CA GLU A 77 -20.77 -11.10 5.81
C GLU A 77 -22.23 -10.70 6.06
N HIS A 78 -23.06 -10.59 5.02
CA HIS A 78 -24.50 -10.41 5.22
C HIS A 78 -25.11 -11.59 6.00
N ALA A 79 -24.74 -12.83 5.66
CA ALA A 79 -25.20 -14.01 6.39
C ALA A 79 -24.73 -14.03 7.86
N ARG A 80 -23.51 -13.55 8.15
CA ARG A 80 -22.98 -13.39 9.52
C ARG A 80 -23.76 -12.33 10.30
N GLY A 81 -23.88 -11.12 9.75
CA GLY A 81 -24.62 -10.01 10.38
C GLY A 81 -26.08 -10.33 10.65
N SER A 82 -26.76 -11.04 9.74
CA SER A 82 -28.15 -11.49 9.95
C SER A 82 -28.29 -12.47 11.12
N GLN A 83 -27.33 -13.38 11.33
CA GLN A 83 -27.37 -14.32 12.46
C GLN A 83 -27.20 -13.62 13.81
N THR A 84 -26.39 -12.56 13.88
CA THR A 84 -26.20 -11.76 15.10
C THR A 84 -27.45 -10.97 15.51
N HIS A 85 -28.36 -10.66 14.59
CA HIS A 85 -29.58 -9.90 14.87
C HIS A 85 -30.88 -10.74 14.92
N ALA A 86 -30.88 -11.97 14.39
CA ALA A 86 -32.05 -12.84 14.40
C ALA A 86 -32.37 -13.48 15.77
N GLY A 87 -31.60 -13.20 16.82
CA GLY A 87 -31.78 -13.75 18.17
C GLY A 87 -32.52 -12.86 19.18
N ASP A 88 -32.67 -11.55 18.91
CA ASP A 88 -33.05 -10.54 19.91
C ASP A 88 -34.40 -9.84 19.66
N ASP A 89 -35.31 -10.47 18.91
CA ASP A 89 -36.73 -10.08 18.92
C ASP A 89 -37.61 -11.17 19.57
N HIS A 90 -38.69 -10.73 20.21
CA HIS A 90 -39.69 -11.51 20.94
C HIS A 90 -39.23 -12.04 22.32
N GLY A 91 -38.17 -11.45 22.89
CA GLY A 91 -37.65 -11.72 24.25
C GLY A 91 -37.99 -10.66 25.32
N THR A 92 -39.25 -10.19 25.41
CA THR A 92 -39.62 -8.99 26.20
C THR A 92 -39.29 -9.03 27.70
N VAL A 93 -38.15 -8.44 28.09
CA VAL A 93 -37.81 -7.74 29.36
C VAL A 93 -38.16 -8.41 30.72
N ALA A 94 -38.61 -9.67 30.74
CA ALA A 94 -39.23 -10.28 31.91
C ALA A 94 -38.25 -10.80 32.97
N TRP A 95 -37.05 -11.21 32.54
CA TRP A 95 -36.03 -11.81 33.41
C TRP A 95 -35.54 -10.82 34.49
N PHE A 96 -35.31 -9.55 34.11
CA PHE A 96 -34.80 -8.50 34.99
C PHE A 96 -35.78 -8.07 36.11
N ARG A 97 -37.00 -8.62 36.15
CA ARG A 97 -38.01 -8.35 37.20
C ARG A 97 -38.10 -9.42 38.30
N ARG A 98 -37.34 -10.52 38.24
CA ARG A 98 -37.56 -11.69 39.13
C ARG A 98 -36.66 -11.76 40.38
N GLY A 99 -35.95 -10.70 40.77
CA GLY A 99 -34.95 -10.80 41.86
C GLY A 99 -34.60 -9.58 42.71
N VAL A 100 -35.13 -8.37 42.47
CA VAL A 100 -34.72 -7.17 43.23
C VAL A 100 -35.77 -6.78 44.29
N PRO A 101 -35.47 -6.84 45.60
CA PRO A 101 -36.37 -6.36 46.64
C PRO A 101 -36.50 -4.83 46.60
N ARG A 102 -37.69 -4.30 46.87
CA ARG A 102 -37.98 -2.86 46.80
C ARG A 102 -37.33 -2.08 47.95
N ALA A 103 -36.14 -1.56 47.73
CA ALA A 103 -35.51 -0.51 48.54
C ALA A 103 -34.74 0.46 47.63
N VAL A 104 -34.49 1.67 48.12
CA VAL A 104 -33.79 2.79 47.44
C VAL A 104 -34.48 3.29 46.16
N ALA A 105 -35.27 4.34 46.31
CA ALA A 105 -35.57 5.27 45.22
C ALA A 105 -34.62 6.46 45.32
N ALA A 106 -33.78 6.67 44.31
CA ALA A 106 -32.95 7.86 44.13
C ALA A 106 -32.71 8.09 42.63
N ALA A 107 -32.59 9.34 42.21
CA ALA A 107 -32.50 9.71 40.81
C ALA A 107 -31.07 9.59 40.24
N ALA A 108 -30.97 9.30 38.94
CA ALA A 108 -30.17 10.11 38.00
C ALA A 108 -30.54 9.76 36.55
N SER A 109 -30.52 10.75 35.66
CA SER A 109 -30.70 10.60 34.22
C SER A 109 -29.35 10.73 33.50
N ILE A 110 -29.02 9.75 32.65
CA ILE A 110 -27.91 9.82 31.68
C ILE A 110 -28.54 9.37 30.35
N ALA A 111 -29.04 10.29 29.52
CA ALA A 111 -28.31 11.19 28.61
C ALA A 111 -27.84 10.46 27.35
N VAL A 112 -28.46 10.79 26.22
CA VAL A 112 -28.13 10.26 24.89
C VAL A 112 -27.06 11.14 24.25
N LEU A 113 -25.94 10.54 23.88
CA LEU A 113 -24.96 11.09 22.94
C LEU A 113 -24.70 9.99 21.90
N GLY A 114 -24.82 10.22 20.58
CA GLY A 114 -24.98 11.48 19.87
C GLY A 114 -23.69 11.96 19.22
N LEU A 115 -22.90 11.04 18.66
CA LEU A 115 -21.63 11.34 17.98
C LEU A 115 -21.89 11.95 16.60
N ALA A 116 -22.07 13.28 16.55
CA ALA A 116 -22.20 14.04 15.31
C ALA A 116 -21.48 15.40 15.43
N GLY A 117 -20.50 15.63 14.54
CA GLY A 117 -19.89 16.93 14.29
C GLY A 117 -19.01 17.51 15.40
N TYR A 118 -17.69 17.29 15.32
CA TYR A 118 -16.74 18.25 15.88
C TYR A 118 -16.51 19.36 14.84
N ILE A 119 -16.89 20.59 15.18
CA ILE A 119 -16.75 21.78 14.32
C ILE A 119 -15.79 22.75 15.02
N ALA A 120 -14.91 23.40 14.26
CA ALA A 120 -13.79 24.17 14.82
C ALA A 120 -14.18 25.52 15.45
N VAL A 121 -13.54 25.83 16.59
CA VAL A 121 -13.27 27.14 17.24
C VAL A 121 -12.51 26.83 18.56
N GLY A 122 -11.57 27.61 19.10
CA GLY A 122 -10.93 28.83 18.60
C GLY A 122 -10.73 29.91 19.70
N GLY A 123 -9.48 30.22 20.09
CA GLY A 123 -9.12 31.43 20.85
C GLY A 123 -8.72 31.27 22.34
N ASP A 124 -7.84 32.19 22.77
CA ASP A 124 -7.46 32.58 24.16
C ASP A 124 -6.84 31.54 25.14
N GLY A 125 -5.86 31.89 26.00
CA GLY A 125 -5.10 33.14 26.10
C GLY A 125 -4.26 33.35 27.38
N GLY A 126 -3.00 32.87 27.41
CA GLY A 126 -1.94 33.31 28.37
C GLY A 126 -1.94 32.68 29.80
N PRO A 127 -1.07 33.18 30.71
CA PRO A 127 0.39 32.94 30.63
C PRO A 127 1.06 32.58 31.99
N ASP A 128 2.38 32.29 31.93
CA ASP A 128 3.38 32.21 33.04
C ASP A 128 3.17 31.10 34.12
N GLU A 129 4.17 30.57 34.83
CA GLU A 129 5.65 30.66 34.77
C GLU A 129 6.23 29.30 34.22
N ALA A 130 7.44 28.75 34.43
CA ALA A 130 8.58 29.09 35.30
C ALA A 130 9.96 28.54 34.84
N THR A 131 11.00 29.12 35.44
CA THR A 131 12.44 28.84 35.35
C THR A 131 12.89 27.46 35.85
N THR A 132 13.86 26.84 35.15
CA THR A 132 15.04 26.17 35.78
C THR A 132 16.23 26.24 34.83
N ALA A 133 17.41 26.59 35.33
CA ALA A 133 18.64 26.75 34.54
C ALA A 133 19.59 25.54 34.71
N GLY A 134 20.37 25.24 33.67
CA GLY A 134 21.38 24.18 33.67
C GLY A 134 22.50 24.46 32.69
N SER A 135 23.54 25.18 33.14
CA SER A 135 24.71 25.50 32.30
C SER A 135 25.66 24.31 32.18
N GLY A 136 26.01 23.95 30.95
CA GLY A 136 27.10 23.02 30.64
C GLY A 136 27.86 23.53 29.42
N ALA A 137 28.99 24.21 29.65
CA ALA A 137 29.80 24.80 28.60
C ALA A 137 31.16 24.10 28.52
N GLU A 138 31.39 23.38 27.43
CA GLU A 138 32.71 22.89 27.04
C GLU A 138 33.05 23.46 25.64
N SER A 139 34.35 23.63 25.37
CA SER A 139 34.86 24.49 24.29
C SER A 139 36.03 23.80 23.58
N LEU A 140 36.62 24.50 22.61
CA LEU A 140 37.74 24.08 21.75
C LEU A 140 37.29 23.10 20.62
N SER A 141 37.92 23.09 19.43
CA SER A 141 39.07 23.90 19.00
C SER A 141 39.04 24.23 17.51
N GLU A 142 39.96 25.12 17.11
CA GLU A 142 40.21 25.56 15.74
C GLU A 142 40.62 24.44 14.77
N SER A 143 40.37 24.67 13.49
CA SER A 143 41.20 24.15 12.38
C SER A 143 41.09 25.07 11.18
N ALA A 144 42.02 26.03 11.08
CA ALA A 144 42.22 26.81 9.86
C ALA A 144 42.82 25.91 8.77
N GLY A 145 42.31 26.00 7.54
CA GLY A 145 42.66 25.09 6.45
C GLY A 145 42.51 25.74 5.08
N GLU A 146 43.39 26.69 4.76
CA GLU A 146 43.54 27.20 3.40
C GLU A 146 43.96 26.07 2.45
N ASN A 147 43.22 25.88 1.35
CA ASN A 147 43.72 25.07 0.24
C ASN A 147 43.16 25.55 -1.12
N ALA A 148 43.83 26.55 -1.71
CA ALA A 148 43.50 27.06 -3.04
C ALA A 148 44.05 26.12 -4.14
N GLY A 149 43.32 25.03 -4.41
CA GLY A 149 43.71 23.99 -5.37
C GLY A 149 42.99 24.10 -6.73
N SER A 150 43.53 24.91 -7.65
CA SER A 150 43.01 24.98 -9.03
C SER A 150 43.34 23.70 -9.84
N GLY A 151 42.43 22.73 -9.83
CA GLY A 151 42.47 21.55 -10.70
C GLY A 151 41.86 21.82 -12.08
N PRO A 152 42.38 21.23 -13.18
CA PRO A 152 41.78 21.36 -14.50
C PRO A 152 40.41 20.67 -14.54
N GLY A 153 39.41 21.34 -15.11
CA GLY A 153 38.03 20.85 -15.12
C GLY A 153 37.87 19.49 -15.83
N PRO A 154 36.95 18.64 -15.36
CA PRO A 154 36.66 17.36 -16.01
C PRO A 154 36.17 17.62 -17.44
N ARG A 155 36.81 16.96 -18.41
CA ARG A 155 36.25 16.88 -19.76
C ARG A 155 35.04 15.97 -19.69
N VAL A 156 33.85 16.55 -19.79
CA VAL A 156 32.61 15.78 -19.94
C VAL A 156 32.75 14.97 -21.23
N ALA A 157 32.93 13.66 -21.10
CA ALA A 157 32.78 12.75 -22.22
C ALA A 157 31.28 12.65 -22.51
N GLU A 158 30.90 12.86 -23.76
CA GLU A 158 29.51 12.75 -24.23
C GLU A 158 29.13 11.27 -24.38
N ASP A 159 29.14 10.53 -23.27
CA ASP A 159 28.70 9.14 -23.22
C ASP A 159 27.18 9.10 -23.00
N GLY A 160 26.43 8.94 -24.10
CA GLY A 160 24.99 9.12 -24.18
C GLY A 160 24.15 7.98 -23.60
N GLY A 161 24.57 7.36 -22.49
CA GLY A 161 23.79 6.37 -21.75
C GLY A 161 23.01 7.02 -20.61
N SER A 162 21.67 6.91 -20.60
CA SER A 162 20.88 7.46 -19.49
C SER A 162 21.06 6.61 -18.24
N PRO A 163 21.39 7.19 -17.05
CA PRO A 163 21.65 6.42 -15.84
C PRO A 163 20.41 5.75 -15.21
N LEU A 164 19.27 5.74 -15.92
CA LEU A 164 18.05 5.01 -15.57
C LEU A 164 17.98 3.63 -16.24
N ASP A 165 18.55 3.45 -17.43
CA ASP A 165 18.47 2.19 -18.18
C ASP A 165 19.18 1.04 -17.46
N GLY A 166 20.35 1.33 -16.84
CA GLY A 166 21.09 0.34 -16.06
C GLY A 166 20.37 -0.13 -14.79
N GLN A 167 19.57 0.75 -14.16
CA GLN A 167 18.83 0.40 -12.95
C GLN A 167 17.64 -0.53 -13.24
N MET A 168 17.04 -0.44 -14.43
CA MET A 168 15.99 -1.38 -14.85
C MET A 168 16.57 -2.77 -15.14
N GLN A 169 17.70 -2.86 -15.85
CA GLN A 169 18.33 -4.15 -16.17
C GLN A 169 18.80 -4.92 -14.94
N GLU A 170 19.29 -4.24 -13.90
CA GLU A 170 19.72 -4.89 -12.64
C GLU A 170 18.52 -5.47 -11.84
N LEU A 171 17.35 -4.82 -11.92
CA LEU A 171 16.10 -5.35 -11.38
C LEU A 171 15.59 -6.56 -12.18
N GLU A 172 15.60 -6.50 -13.50
CA GLU A 172 15.17 -7.62 -14.37
C GLU A 172 16.07 -8.85 -14.22
N ALA A 173 17.40 -8.68 -14.13
CA ALA A 173 18.33 -9.79 -13.91
C ALA A 173 18.10 -10.47 -12.54
N SER A 174 17.70 -9.69 -11.54
CA SER A 174 17.40 -10.20 -10.19
C SER A 174 16.14 -11.07 -10.19
N THR A 175 15.05 -10.65 -10.83
CA THR A 175 13.79 -11.42 -10.84
C THR A 175 13.88 -12.71 -11.66
N VAL A 176 14.63 -12.73 -12.77
CA VAL A 176 14.92 -13.96 -13.52
C VAL A 176 15.67 -14.97 -12.64
N THR A 177 16.70 -14.51 -11.92
CA THR A 177 17.51 -15.36 -11.02
C THR A 177 16.68 -15.95 -9.87
N GLU A 178 15.73 -15.19 -9.33
CA GLU A 178 14.78 -15.68 -8.31
C GLU A 178 13.83 -16.76 -8.89
N LEU A 179 13.29 -16.53 -10.10
CA LEU A 179 12.36 -17.45 -10.74
C LEU A 179 13.05 -18.77 -11.16
N GLU A 180 14.33 -18.74 -11.56
CA GLU A 180 15.13 -19.96 -11.77
C GLU A 180 15.26 -20.80 -10.49
N GLN A 181 15.52 -20.17 -9.35
CA GLN A 181 15.66 -20.86 -8.06
C GLN A 181 14.33 -21.45 -7.60
N ALA A 182 13.24 -20.68 -7.72
CA ALA A 182 11.89 -21.15 -7.42
C ALA A 182 11.49 -22.35 -8.33
N THR A 183 11.83 -22.28 -9.63
CA THR A 183 11.57 -23.36 -10.61
C THR A 183 12.25 -24.66 -10.19
N ARG A 184 13.53 -24.60 -9.80
CA ARG A 184 14.27 -25.78 -9.29
C ARG A 184 13.68 -26.30 -7.98
N GLY A 185 13.35 -25.41 -7.03
CA GLY A 185 12.77 -25.78 -5.75
C GLY A 185 11.42 -26.52 -5.86
N VAL A 186 10.58 -26.15 -6.83
CA VAL A 186 9.32 -26.88 -7.13
C VAL A 186 9.61 -28.28 -7.69
N TRP A 187 10.59 -28.42 -8.60
CA TRP A 187 10.95 -29.72 -9.18
C TRP A 187 11.57 -30.70 -8.17
N GLU A 188 12.46 -30.21 -7.31
CA GLU A 188 13.11 -31.02 -6.25
C GLU A 188 12.10 -31.58 -5.24
N ASN A 189 11.07 -30.80 -4.90
CA ASN A 189 10.08 -31.18 -3.89
C ASN A 189 8.79 -31.78 -4.49
N ARG A 190 8.59 -31.66 -5.81
CA ARG A 190 7.32 -31.95 -6.53
C ARG A 190 6.10 -31.32 -5.83
N THR A 191 6.27 -30.07 -5.38
CA THR A 191 5.23 -29.29 -4.69
C THR A 191 4.12 -28.90 -5.66
N GLU A 192 2.86 -29.07 -5.26
CA GLU A 192 1.70 -28.61 -6.01
C GLU A 192 0.77 -27.79 -5.10
N MET A 193 0.35 -26.60 -5.54
CA MET A 193 -0.52 -25.71 -4.75
C MET A 193 -1.91 -26.34 -4.50
N ALA A 194 -2.46 -26.99 -5.52
CA ALA A 194 -3.73 -27.70 -5.48
C ALA A 194 -3.76 -28.75 -6.61
N PRO A 195 -4.42 -29.91 -6.43
CA PRO A 195 -4.42 -30.98 -7.44
C PRO A 195 -4.89 -30.53 -8.84
N GLY A 196 -4.01 -30.68 -9.82
CA GLY A 196 -4.20 -30.25 -11.22
C GLY A 196 -3.87 -28.78 -11.48
N CYS A 197 -3.23 -28.05 -10.55
CA CYS A 197 -2.90 -26.63 -10.72
C CYS A 197 -1.76 -26.44 -11.75
N GLY A 198 -2.10 -25.89 -12.92
CA GLY A 198 -1.21 -25.81 -14.08
C GLY A 198 -1.50 -26.85 -15.18
N SER A 199 -2.43 -27.78 -14.99
CA SER A 199 -2.77 -28.83 -15.98
C SER A 199 -3.21 -28.28 -17.33
N ALA A 200 -4.10 -27.29 -17.36
CA ALA A 200 -4.57 -26.65 -18.58
C ALA A 200 -3.45 -25.92 -19.36
N LEU A 201 -2.40 -25.47 -18.68
CA LEU A 201 -1.19 -24.91 -19.29
C LEU A 201 -0.33 -26.02 -19.88
N ALA A 202 -0.07 -27.09 -19.11
CA ALA A 202 0.70 -28.26 -19.51
C ALA A 202 0.11 -28.95 -20.76
N ASP A 203 -1.20 -29.22 -20.77
CA ASP A 203 -1.95 -29.77 -21.90
C ASP A 203 -1.85 -28.89 -23.16
N GLN A 204 -1.81 -27.56 -22.98
CA GLN A 204 -1.74 -26.62 -24.10
C GLN A 204 -0.35 -26.56 -24.76
N VAL A 205 0.72 -26.69 -23.97
CA VAL A 205 2.11 -26.67 -24.50
C VAL A 205 2.66 -28.06 -24.84
N GLY A 206 2.02 -29.13 -24.35
CA GLY A 206 2.46 -30.51 -24.57
C GLY A 206 3.66 -30.92 -23.69
N LEU A 207 3.78 -30.37 -22.49
CA LEU A 207 4.84 -30.67 -21.51
C LEU A 207 4.27 -31.36 -20.27
N GLU A 208 5.10 -32.07 -19.50
CA GLU A 208 4.65 -32.74 -18.28
C GLU A 208 4.56 -31.74 -17.10
N LEU A 209 3.46 -31.78 -16.33
CA LEU A 209 3.31 -30.95 -15.14
C LEU A 209 4.16 -31.49 -13.98
N VAL A 210 5.15 -30.71 -13.54
CA VAL A 210 6.04 -31.04 -12.42
C VAL A 210 5.42 -30.69 -11.08
N GLY A 211 4.75 -29.53 -11.04
CA GLY A 211 4.26 -28.91 -9.81
C GLY A 211 3.91 -27.44 -9.98
N SER A 212 3.46 -26.82 -8.89
CA SER A 212 3.05 -25.42 -8.84
C SER A 212 3.18 -24.83 -7.43
N VAL A 213 3.49 -23.53 -7.34
CA VAL A 213 3.63 -22.79 -6.07
C VAL A 213 3.19 -21.33 -6.22
N GLU A 214 2.81 -20.68 -5.13
CA GLU A 214 2.57 -19.23 -5.10
C GLU A 214 3.91 -18.48 -5.22
N HIS A 215 3.99 -17.48 -6.10
CA HIS A 215 5.20 -16.68 -6.28
C HIS A 215 4.83 -15.24 -6.67
N GLY A 216 5.27 -14.27 -5.86
CA GLY A 216 4.93 -12.85 -6.05
C GLY A 216 3.41 -12.62 -6.03
N SER A 217 2.86 -12.25 -7.18
CA SER A 217 1.43 -11.96 -7.39
C SER A 217 0.67 -13.05 -8.17
N GLY A 218 1.29 -14.19 -8.43
CA GLY A 218 0.72 -15.26 -9.25
C GLY A 218 1.13 -16.67 -8.82
N VAL A 219 0.90 -17.63 -9.71
CA VAL A 219 1.29 -19.03 -9.54
C VAL A 219 2.44 -19.33 -10.49
N LEU A 220 3.58 -19.76 -9.95
CA LEU A 220 4.64 -20.38 -10.74
C LEU A 220 4.24 -21.84 -11.00
N VAL A 221 3.96 -22.16 -12.26
CA VAL A 221 3.79 -23.52 -12.76
C VAL A 221 5.12 -23.98 -13.35
N VAL A 222 5.57 -25.18 -12.99
CA VAL A 222 6.79 -25.79 -13.55
C VAL A 222 6.42 -26.97 -14.42
N LEU A 223 6.98 -26.97 -15.63
CA LEU A 223 6.77 -28.00 -16.64
C LEU A 223 8.10 -28.67 -17.00
N GLU A 224 8.08 -29.94 -17.37
CA GLU A 224 9.27 -30.72 -17.73
C GLU A 224 9.22 -31.11 -19.22
N ASN A 225 10.30 -30.79 -19.93
CA ASN A 225 10.50 -31.13 -21.34
C ASN A 225 11.46 -32.33 -21.42
N PRO A 226 10.93 -33.56 -21.63
CA PRO A 226 11.74 -34.79 -21.59
C PRO A 226 12.70 -34.91 -22.78
N ASP A 227 12.38 -34.29 -23.93
CA ASP A 227 13.24 -34.30 -25.12
C ASP A 227 14.47 -33.37 -24.96
N ALA A 228 14.33 -32.29 -24.19
CA ALA A 228 15.37 -31.29 -23.96
C ALA A 228 16.16 -31.47 -22.65
N ALA A 229 15.67 -32.30 -21.71
CA ALA A 229 16.13 -32.36 -20.32
C ALA A 229 16.13 -30.98 -19.63
N GLN A 230 15.03 -30.25 -19.82
CA GLN A 230 14.85 -28.87 -19.34
C GLN A 230 13.51 -28.70 -18.61
N LEU A 231 13.53 -27.83 -17.60
CA LEU A 231 12.37 -27.34 -16.88
C LEU A 231 11.98 -25.98 -17.45
N GLU A 232 10.68 -25.74 -17.59
CA GLU A 232 10.11 -24.47 -18.02
C GLU A 232 9.22 -23.92 -16.88
N GLY A 233 9.72 -22.90 -16.20
CA GLY A 233 8.98 -22.13 -15.20
C GLY A 233 8.15 -21.04 -15.85
N ARG A 234 6.83 -21.04 -15.61
CA ARG A 234 5.89 -20.02 -16.10
C ARG A 234 5.12 -19.40 -14.95
N LEU A 235 5.20 -18.08 -14.80
CA LEU A 235 4.37 -17.32 -13.89
C LEU A 235 3.03 -16.99 -14.57
N VAL A 236 1.91 -17.47 -14.02
CA VAL A 236 0.55 -17.22 -14.52
C VAL A 236 -0.34 -16.64 -13.42
N SER A 237 -1.46 -16.00 -13.81
CA SER A 237 -2.35 -15.36 -12.82
C SER A 237 -3.14 -16.35 -11.94
N THR A 238 -3.49 -17.54 -12.45
CA THR A 238 -4.24 -18.56 -11.70
C THR A 238 -3.86 -19.99 -12.10
N CYS A 239 -4.20 -20.98 -11.28
CA CYS A 239 -4.04 -22.41 -11.56
C CYS A 239 -4.70 -22.92 -12.87
N GLY A 240 -5.67 -22.19 -13.42
CA GLY A 240 -6.38 -22.54 -14.65
C GLY A 240 -5.98 -21.72 -15.88
N SER A 241 -5.02 -20.80 -15.73
CA SER A 241 -4.60 -19.88 -16.78
C SER A 241 -3.71 -20.54 -17.83
N THR A 242 -3.76 -19.99 -19.04
CA THR A 242 -3.11 -20.50 -20.25
C THR A 242 -1.89 -19.67 -20.66
N THR A 243 -1.18 -20.05 -21.73
CA THR A 243 0.00 -19.30 -22.23
C THR A 243 -0.30 -17.86 -22.61
N ALA A 244 -1.55 -17.53 -22.96
CA ALA A 244 -2.00 -16.18 -23.27
C ALA A 244 -2.15 -15.28 -22.02
N GLU A 245 -2.06 -15.85 -20.82
CA GLU A 245 -2.25 -15.19 -19.52
C GLU A 245 -0.96 -15.27 -18.65
N ALA A 246 0.18 -15.54 -19.28
CA ALA A 246 1.48 -15.52 -18.63
C ALA A 246 1.86 -14.09 -18.21
N LEU A 247 2.23 -13.92 -16.93
CA LEU A 247 2.61 -12.64 -16.34
C LEU A 247 4.07 -12.26 -16.64
N ALA A 248 4.89 -13.23 -17.06
CA ALA A 248 6.29 -13.08 -17.42
C ALA A 248 6.66 -14.00 -18.58
N ALA A 249 7.83 -13.77 -19.19
CA ALA A 249 8.41 -14.73 -20.13
C ALA A 249 8.72 -16.07 -19.42
N PRO A 250 8.64 -17.21 -20.13
CA PRO A 250 9.05 -18.50 -19.57
C PRO A 250 10.56 -18.49 -19.25
N VAL A 251 10.92 -19.06 -18.11
CA VAL A 251 12.32 -19.24 -17.69
C VAL A 251 12.69 -20.72 -17.83
N THR A 252 13.78 -20.99 -18.54
CA THR A 252 14.22 -22.37 -18.88
C THR A 252 15.45 -22.75 -18.07
N VAL A 253 15.33 -23.81 -17.25
CA VAL A 253 16.38 -24.28 -16.34
C VAL A 253 16.77 -25.71 -16.73
N PRO A 254 18.07 -26.07 -16.84
CA PRO A 254 18.45 -27.46 -17.07
C PRO A 254 18.08 -28.35 -15.88
N VAL A 255 17.63 -29.58 -16.16
CA VAL A 255 17.45 -30.63 -15.14
C VAL A 255 18.84 -31.03 -14.59
N PRO A 256 19.02 -31.13 -13.25
CA PRO A 256 20.31 -31.45 -12.62
C PRO A 256 20.70 -32.93 -12.64
#